data_AF-A0A5N5QIL3-F1
#
_entry.id   AF-A0A5N5QIL3-F1
#
_cell.length_a   1.000
_cell.length_b   1.000
_cell.length_c   1.000
_cell.angle_alpha   90.00
_cell.angle_beta   90.00
_cell.angle_gamma   90.00
#
_symmetry.space_group_name_H-M   'P 1'
#
loop_
_entity.id
_entity.type
_entity.pdbx_description
1 polymer ?
#
loop_
_entity_poly.entity_id
_entity_poly.type
_entity_poly.pdbx_seq_one_letter_code
_entity_poly.pdbx_strand_id
1 'polypeptide(L)'
;MPPHRIFEVTELLSLVAANCDYPTLAKLVCTSHLFFNVVAPKLWGNLQGAHKVLTLLSGTVLGRVRPTDPPPKAAHLSLDAIDFTRFDVYAPLVGVLTIYDAADAKHRIVTWYNWSFIFYLSQQRPLFPHLRRIAINYQRNTSDYEKWINVLASQKLRALYAPLISSPGLLPYPPSISLPAASVALLRLAGSSPGLEVLEIYPNASPNELNSNSTEQAITFMGETPYQRLHSSLEQLRALRELCITAIVFETNMFRVIANLPCLESLTVHNVSYQLPEFHSGLVPSSSFPRLARLSLIDIDQENLERVWKSAPLVQKLRSLKVHSSFSRLMTYNWARETFLPLLRDSSPDLTEFLCESRSIGKEIEIHFNLTRPRFATSALVTIKRSQYHRAKTPISIASWVRRPREVSKTEVEAAQRLHYTAVKALALKSSSNSRPGLPVEVILHICHLADFVNPWPDNSVYTEVEYDRALVGTPMALLFEGSPVSEVRPWLCTPPLPSNLLRKAWRVEPRIHPAEPVMSRTHAFRPDELIIRIKKGSLHQYRADMEGKELSWRYLTARKGGASLLRIFDRQHEMWKWLEPGDCIEVAVDAAGWYFPNIRSEWGASLRVHTLWEPSEAMLSLIYTGAN
;
A
#
# COMPACT_ATOMS: atom_id res chain seq x y z
N MET A 1 -26.57 -34.11 1.43
CA MET A 1 -26.79 -32.95 2.31
C MET A 1 -27.55 -31.91 1.51
N PRO A 2 -28.62 -31.28 2.04
CA PRO A 2 -29.22 -30.14 1.36
C PRO A 2 -28.17 -29.01 1.25
N PRO A 3 -28.09 -28.29 0.12
CA PRO A 3 -27.04 -27.31 -0.16
C PRO A 3 -26.93 -26.21 0.91
N HIS A 4 -28.02 -25.95 1.64
CA HIS A 4 -28.07 -24.94 2.71
C HIS A 4 -27.22 -25.27 3.95
N ARG A 5 -26.96 -26.55 4.26
CA ARG A 5 -26.16 -26.93 5.46
C ARG A 5 -24.67 -26.65 5.32
N ILE A 6 -24.17 -26.46 4.11
CA ILE A 6 -22.75 -26.14 3.87
C ILE A 6 -22.42 -24.74 4.42
N PHE A 7 -23.39 -23.82 4.39
CA PHE A 7 -23.24 -22.45 4.87
C PHE A 7 -23.41 -22.30 6.39
N GLU A 8 -23.76 -23.37 7.10
CA GLU A 8 -23.79 -23.38 8.58
C GLU A 8 -22.37 -23.48 9.18
N VAL A 9 -21.36 -23.81 8.36
CA VAL A 9 -19.96 -23.89 8.78
C VAL A 9 -19.31 -22.51 8.72
N THR A 10 -19.25 -21.83 9.87
CA THR A 10 -18.73 -20.46 9.98
C THR A 10 -17.28 -20.29 9.50
N GLU A 11 -16.48 -21.35 9.59
CA GLU A 11 -15.09 -21.42 9.15
C GLU A 11 -15.01 -21.36 7.62
N LEU A 12 -15.91 -22.07 6.93
CA LEU A 12 -15.99 -22.06 5.47
C LEU A 12 -16.43 -20.67 4.99
N LEU A 13 -17.44 -20.08 5.63
CA LEU A 13 -17.86 -18.71 5.35
C LEU A 13 -16.73 -17.70 5.60
N SER A 14 -15.97 -17.89 6.66
CA SER A 14 -14.83 -17.04 7.00
C SER A 14 -13.73 -17.14 5.96
N LEU A 15 -13.52 -18.34 5.39
CA LEU A 15 -12.56 -18.57 4.32
C LEU A 15 -13.03 -17.96 3.00
N VAL A 16 -14.30 -18.13 2.62
CA VAL A 16 -14.89 -17.44 1.46
C VAL A 16 -14.73 -15.92 1.63
N ALA A 17 -15.12 -15.39 2.78
CA ALA A 17 -15.03 -13.97 3.10
C ALA A 17 -13.59 -13.44 3.21
N ALA A 18 -12.58 -14.29 3.39
CA ALA A 18 -11.18 -13.87 3.39
C ALA A 18 -10.65 -13.63 1.97
N ASN A 19 -11.28 -14.26 0.96
CA ASN A 19 -10.84 -14.23 -0.43
C ASN A 19 -11.71 -13.34 -1.33
N CYS A 20 -12.87 -12.89 -0.86
CA CYS A 20 -13.70 -11.95 -1.62
C CYS A 20 -13.18 -10.51 -1.53
N ASP A 21 -13.34 -9.75 -2.63
CA ASP A 21 -13.11 -8.31 -2.64
C ASP A 21 -14.18 -7.54 -1.84
N TYR A 22 -13.91 -6.27 -1.54
CA TYR A 22 -14.81 -5.44 -0.72
C TYR A 22 -16.23 -5.33 -1.30
N PRO A 23 -16.44 -5.10 -2.62
CA PRO A 23 -17.77 -5.11 -3.23
C PRO A 23 -18.52 -6.44 -3.05
N THR A 24 -17.84 -7.58 -3.20
CA THR A 24 -18.46 -8.91 -3.03
C THR A 24 -18.81 -9.16 -1.57
N LEU A 25 -17.93 -8.81 -0.64
CA LEU A 25 -18.22 -8.88 0.80
C LEU A 25 -19.46 -8.05 1.16
N ALA A 26 -19.58 -6.84 0.62
CA ALA A 26 -20.75 -5.99 0.85
C ALA A 26 -22.05 -6.64 0.35
N LYS A 27 -22.02 -7.31 -0.81
CA LYS A 27 -23.17 -8.08 -1.31
C LYS A 27 -23.48 -9.27 -0.41
N LEU A 28 -22.46 -10.03 0.02
CA LEU A 28 -22.61 -11.20 0.87
C LEU A 28 -23.27 -10.87 2.21
N VAL A 29 -22.88 -9.76 2.85
CA VAL A 29 -23.50 -9.30 4.11
C VAL A 29 -25.01 -9.13 3.99
N CYS A 30 -25.51 -8.72 2.82
CA CYS A 30 -26.93 -8.51 2.58
C CYS A 30 -27.72 -9.81 2.27
N THR A 31 -27.05 -10.95 2.11
CA THR A 31 -27.72 -12.20 1.67
C THR A 31 -28.38 -12.97 2.81
N SER A 32 -27.78 -13.03 4.00
CA SER A 32 -28.32 -13.76 5.16
C SER A 32 -27.68 -13.32 6.48
N HIS A 33 -28.33 -13.64 7.60
CA HIS A 33 -27.78 -13.42 8.95
C HIS A 33 -26.46 -14.16 9.21
N LEU A 34 -26.28 -15.36 8.64
CA LEU A 34 -25.04 -16.13 8.80
C LEU A 34 -23.86 -15.40 8.11
N PHE A 35 -24.07 -14.95 6.87
CA PHE A 35 -23.09 -14.14 6.17
C PHE A 35 -22.86 -12.80 6.88
N PHE A 36 -23.91 -12.15 7.38
CA PHE A 36 -23.78 -10.93 8.17
C PHE A 36 -22.83 -11.14 9.36
N ASN A 37 -23.07 -12.15 10.19
CA ASN A 37 -22.29 -12.40 11.42
C ASN A 37 -20.81 -12.69 11.14
N VAL A 38 -20.50 -13.31 10.00
CA VAL A 38 -19.12 -13.66 9.61
C VAL A 38 -18.42 -12.52 8.86
N VAL A 39 -19.13 -11.84 7.97
CA VAL A 39 -18.55 -10.87 7.04
C VAL A 39 -18.56 -9.45 7.59
N ALA A 40 -19.60 -9.05 8.34
CA ALA A 40 -19.69 -7.70 8.89
C ALA A 40 -18.49 -7.33 9.78
N PRO A 41 -17.97 -8.19 10.68
CA PRO A 41 -16.76 -7.90 11.44
C PRO A 41 -15.53 -7.64 10.57
N LYS A 42 -15.44 -8.26 9.39
CA LYS A 42 -14.32 -8.04 8.45
C LYS A 42 -14.45 -6.71 7.71
N LEU A 43 -15.65 -6.38 7.25
CA LEU A 43 -15.92 -5.11 6.57
C LEU A 43 -15.79 -3.90 7.49
N TRP A 44 -16.34 -4.00 8.70
CA TRP A 44 -16.42 -2.91 9.67
C TRP A 44 -15.26 -2.88 10.66
N GLY A 45 -14.51 -3.98 10.78
CA GLY A 45 -13.36 -4.10 11.68
C GLY A 45 -12.26 -3.09 11.41
N ASN A 46 -12.08 -2.69 10.15
CA ASN A 46 -11.16 -1.64 9.73
C ASN A 46 -11.89 -0.55 8.96
N LEU A 47 -12.57 0.32 9.70
CA LEU A 47 -13.41 1.35 9.13
C LEU A 47 -12.59 2.55 8.66
N GLN A 48 -12.66 2.82 7.35
CA GLN A 48 -12.07 4.02 6.75
C GLN A 48 -13.13 5.13 6.68
N GLY A 49 -13.01 6.15 7.53
CA GLY A 49 -13.92 7.30 7.60
C GLY A 49 -14.99 7.14 8.69
N ALA A 50 -14.90 7.94 9.76
CA ALA A 50 -15.86 7.92 10.88
C ALA A 50 -17.29 8.28 10.46
N HIS A 51 -17.45 9.01 9.35
CA HIS A 51 -18.76 9.37 8.80
C HIS A 51 -19.60 8.16 8.37
N LYS A 52 -18.99 7.07 7.93
CA LYS A 52 -19.73 5.89 7.45
C LYS A 52 -20.55 5.22 8.55
N VAL A 53 -20.07 5.29 9.80
CA VAL A 53 -20.78 4.73 10.96
C VAL A 53 -21.64 5.78 11.65
N LEU A 54 -21.19 7.04 11.69
CA LEU A 54 -21.97 8.11 12.31
C LEU A 54 -23.22 8.46 11.51
N THR A 55 -23.25 8.26 10.20
CA THR A 55 -24.49 8.36 9.40
C THR A 55 -25.57 7.34 9.77
N LEU A 56 -25.22 6.29 10.52
CA LEU A 56 -26.19 5.34 11.03
C LEU A 56 -26.99 5.90 12.21
N LEU A 57 -26.56 7.01 12.80
CA LEU A 57 -27.34 7.76 13.78
C LEU A 57 -28.41 8.57 13.07
N SER A 58 -29.67 8.29 13.39
CA SER A 58 -30.82 9.00 12.83
C SER A 58 -30.68 10.52 13.00
N GLY A 59 -30.94 11.27 11.93
CA GLY A 59 -30.79 12.72 11.89
C GLY A 59 -29.39 13.23 11.53
N THR A 60 -28.39 12.35 11.35
CA THR A 60 -27.08 12.74 10.84
C THR A 60 -27.16 13.05 9.34
N VAL A 61 -26.92 14.31 8.98
CA VAL A 61 -26.92 14.77 7.59
C VAL A 61 -25.47 15.01 7.13
N LEU A 62 -25.05 14.31 6.08
CA LEU A 62 -23.82 14.65 5.36
C LEU A 62 -24.15 15.70 4.30
N GLY A 63 -23.83 16.96 4.60
CA GLY A 63 -24.02 18.09 3.70
C GLY A 63 -22.70 18.71 3.27
N ARG A 64 -22.68 19.28 2.05
CA ARG A 64 -21.65 20.25 1.67
C ARG A 64 -22.08 21.62 2.18
N VAL A 65 -21.43 22.10 3.23
CA VAL A 65 -21.59 23.49 3.69
C VAL A 65 -20.60 24.34 2.90
N ARG A 66 -21.05 25.34 2.15
CA ARG A 66 -20.11 26.27 1.52
C ARG A 66 -19.45 27.08 2.64
N PRO A 67 -18.17 27.47 2.53
CA PRO A 67 -17.51 28.27 3.57
C PRO A 67 -18.24 29.59 3.91
N THR A 68 -19.04 30.09 2.97
CA THR A 68 -19.86 31.32 3.10
C THR A 68 -21.21 31.07 3.75
N ASP A 69 -21.68 29.82 3.80
CA ASP A 69 -22.97 29.52 4.40
C ASP A 69 -22.81 29.60 5.93
N PRO A 70 -23.78 30.17 6.65
CA PRO A 70 -23.75 30.13 8.10
C PRO A 70 -23.65 28.66 8.55
N PRO A 71 -22.87 28.37 9.61
CA PRO A 71 -22.81 27.01 10.14
C PRO A 71 -24.24 26.54 10.39
N PRO A 72 -24.61 25.33 9.93
CA PRO A 72 -25.97 24.82 10.09
C PRO A 72 -26.34 24.97 11.57
N LYS A 73 -27.46 25.66 11.83
CA LYS A 73 -27.96 25.82 13.20
C LYS A 73 -28.01 24.43 13.82
N ALA A 74 -27.32 24.25 14.94
CA ALA A 74 -27.29 22.97 15.63
C ALA A 74 -28.73 22.59 15.96
N ALA A 75 -29.28 21.61 15.24
CA ALA A 75 -30.53 21.02 15.62
C ALA A 75 -30.24 20.26 16.93
N HIS A 76 -30.76 20.79 18.04
CA HIS A 76 -30.81 20.05 19.29
C HIS A 76 -31.83 18.92 19.10
N LEU A 77 -31.38 17.82 18.51
CA LEU A 77 -32.18 16.61 18.43
C LEU A 77 -32.41 16.13 19.87
N SER A 78 -33.68 15.98 20.26
CA SER A 78 -34.02 15.28 21.49
C SER A 78 -33.46 13.86 21.39
N LEU A 79 -32.74 13.41 22.41
CA LEU A 79 -32.10 12.08 22.45
C LEU A 79 -33.13 10.95 22.30
N ASP A 80 -34.32 11.15 22.84
CA ASP A 80 -35.42 10.19 22.77
C ASP A 80 -35.93 9.97 21.33
N ALA A 81 -35.60 10.88 20.41
CA ALA A 81 -35.97 10.79 19.00
C ALA A 81 -34.90 10.11 18.12
N ILE A 82 -33.72 9.77 18.67
CA ILE A 82 -32.61 9.22 17.88
C ILE A 82 -32.61 7.71 17.99
N ASP A 83 -32.90 7.05 16.86
CA ASP A 83 -32.78 5.60 16.74
C ASP A 83 -31.29 5.19 16.66
N PHE A 84 -30.79 4.55 17.72
CA PHE A 84 -29.45 3.98 17.81
C PHE A 84 -29.36 2.52 17.34
N THR A 85 -30.48 1.88 16.98
CA THR A 85 -30.55 0.43 16.72
C THR A 85 -29.52 0.00 15.67
N ARG A 86 -29.38 0.77 14.59
CA ARG A 86 -28.37 0.46 13.56
C ARG A 86 -26.96 0.72 14.06
N PHE A 87 -26.71 1.85 14.70
CA PHE A 87 -25.39 2.17 15.23
C PHE A 87 -24.90 1.09 16.20
N ASP A 88 -25.77 0.61 17.09
CA ASP A 88 -25.45 -0.37 18.13
C ASP A 88 -25.10 -1.75 17.56
N VAL A 89 -25.58 -2.08 16.36
CA VAL A 89 -25.20 -3.31 15.65
C VAL A 89 -23.79 -3.23 15.08
N TYR A 90 -23.40 -2.08 14.50
CA TYR A 90 -22.12 -1.96 13.77
C TYR A 90 -20.98 -1.42 14.63
N ALA A 91 -21.26 -0.53 15.59
CA ALA A 91 -20.24 0.10 16.43
C ALA A 91 -19.36 -0.91 17.20
N PRO A 92 -19.87 -2.02 17.75
CA PRO A 92 -19.04 -3.04 18.40
C PRO A 92 -18.09 -3.76 17.43
N LEU A 93 -18.37 -3.76 16.13
CA LEU A 93 -17.54 -4.42 15.12
C LEU A 93 -16.28 -3.62 14.79
N VAL A 94 -16.25 -2.32 15.09
CA VAL A 94 -15.15 -1.42 14.72
C VAL A 94 -13.97 -1.59 15.68
N GLY A 95 -12.90 -2.25 15.21
CA GLY A 95 -11.65 -2.43 15.96
C GLY A 95 -10.56 -1.43 15.59
N VAL A 96 -10.55 -0.96 14.34
CA VAL A 96 -9.61 0.01 13.78
C VAL A 96 -10.43 1.09 13.07
N LEU A 97 -10.19 2.35 13.41
CA LEU A 97 -10.91 3.49 12.85
C LEU A 97 -9.93 4.52 12.28
N THR A 98 -10.04 4.79 10.99
CA THR A 98 -9.46 5.99 10.38
C THR A 98 -10.52 7.08 10.35
N ILE A 99 -10.28 8.23 10.97
CA ILE A 99 -11.29 9.30 11.07
C ILE A 99 -11.62 9.89 9.70
N TYR A 100 -10.58 10.22 8.92
CA TYR A 100 -10.72 10.82 7.60
C TYR A 100 -10.14 9.88 6.53
N ASP A 101 -11.01 9.41 5.64
CA ASP A 101 -10.61 8.56 4.53
C ASP A 101 -9.98 9.42 3.42
N ALA A 102 -8.67 9.24 3.17
CA ALA A 102 -7.95 9.98 2.14
C ALA A 102 -8.42 9.62 0.71
N ALA A 103 -8.97 8.40 0.52
CA ALA A 103 -9.51 7.96 -0.75
C ALA A 103 -10.89 8.57 -1.03
N ASP A 104 -11.61 9.00 0.01
CA ASP A 104 -12.93 9.61 -0.13
C ASP A 104 -12.85 11.11 -0.47
N ALA A 105 -12.24 11.38 -1.63
CA ALA A 105 -12.13 12.73 -2.18
C ALA A 105 -13.49 13.37 -2.50
N LYS A 106 -14.57 12.57 -2.58
CA LYS A 106 -15.92 13.05 -2.90
C LYS A 106 -16.60 13.69 -1.70
N HIS A 107 -16.38 13.14 -0.50
CA HIS A 107 -17.02 13.61 0.71
C HIS A 107 -16.21 14.60 1.52
N ARG A 108 -14.87 14.71 1.32
CA ARG A 108 -13.94 15.69 1.96
C ARG A 108 -14.56 16.37 3.17
N ILE A 109 -14.85 15.60 4.21
CA ILE A 109 -15.54 16.11 5.38
C ILE A 109 -14.52 16.94 6.12
N VAL A 110 -14.63 18.26 5.96
CA VAL A 110 -13.67 19.21 6.53
C VAL A 110 -13.97 19.49 8.00
N THR A 111 -15.25 19.38 8.38
CA THR A 111 -15.73 19.83 9.68
C THR A 111 -16.88 18.97 10.16
N TRP A 112 -16.89 18.70 11.45
CA TRP A 112 -18.02 18.08 12.14
C TRP A 112 -18.79 19.14 12.92
N TYR A 113 -20.11 19.14 12.74
CA TYR A 113 -21.03 20.00 13.49
C TYR A 113 -21.66 19.19 14.62
N ASN A 114 -22.12 19.88 15.67
CA ASN A 114 -22.76 19.27 16.84
C ASN A 114 -21.85 18.34 17.67
N TRP A 115 -20.61 18.75 17.89
CA TRP A 115 -19.71 18.07 18.83
C TRP A 115 -20.31 17.89 20.21
N SER A 116 -21.14 18.82 20.69
CA SER A 116 -21.91 18.70 21.93
C SER A 116 -22.70 17.40 22.03
N PHE A 117 -23.36 17.00 20.94
CA PHE A 117 -24.12 15.75 20.91
C PHE A 117 -23.20 14.53 20.96
N ILE A 118 -22.13 14.51 20.16
CA ILE A 118 -21.16 13.41 20.15
C ILE A 118 -20.48 13.27 21.53
N PHE A 119 -20.12 14.39 22.16
CA PHE A 119 -19.58 14.42 23.52
C PHE A 119 -20.57 13.85 24.52
N TYR A 120 -21.82 14.32 24.49
CA TYR A 120 -22.87 13.78 25.34
C TYR A 120 -23.00 12.26 25.19
N LEU A 121 -23.07 11.75 23.95
CA LEU A 121 -23.14 10.30 23.70
C LEU A 121 -21.95 9.55 24.28
N SER A 122 -20.74 10.09 24.11
CA SER A 122 -19.51 9.48 24.61
C SER A 122 -19.42 9.43 26.14
N GLN A 123 -20.12 10.33 26.84
CA GLN A 123 -20.22 10.32 28.29
C GLN A 123 -21.18 9.24 28.81
N GLN A 124 -22.24 8.94 28.05
CA GLN A 124 -23.20 7.89 28.42
C GLN A 124 -22.65 6.49 28.14
N ARG A 125 -21.91 6.33 27.03
CA ARG A 125 -21.36 5.03 26.63
C ARG A 125 -20.16 5.17 25.69
N PRO A 126 -19.25 4.18 25.65
CA PRO A 126 -18.21 4.13 24.64
C PRO A 126 -18.82 4.06 23.23
N LEU A 127 -18.49 5.01 22.35
CA LEU A 127 -19.02 4.99 20.97
C LEU A 127 -18.58 3.75 20.20
N PHE A 128 -17.37 3.25 20.45
CA PHE A 128 -16.83 2.05 19.81
C PHE A 128 -16.21 1.15 20.89
N PRO A 129 -16.98 0.24 21.50
CA PRO A 129 -16.57 -0.48 22.71
C PRO A 129 -15.42 -1.48 22.48
N HIS A 130 -15.02 -1.75 21.23
CA HIS A 130 -13.91 -2.63 20.87
C HIS A 130 -12.79 -1.92 20.10
N LEU A 131 -12.80 -0.59 20.06
CA LEU A 131 -11.81 0.20 19.35
C LEU A 131 -10.42 0.03 19.98
N ARG A 132 -9.49 -0.50 19.19
CA ARG A 132 -8.09 -0.74 19.60
C ARG A 132 -7.13 0.23 18.93
N ARG A 133 -7.47 0.74 17.75
CA ARG A 133 -6.59 1.62 16.98
C ARG A 133 -7.37 2.76 16.34
N ILE A 134 -6.82 3.96 16.45
CA ILE A 134 -7.36 5.15 15.80
C ILE A 134 -6.27 5.74 14.91
N ALA A 135 -6.62 6.14 13.70
CA ALA A 135 -5.78 6.93 12.82
C ALA A 135 -6.47 8.25 12.48
N ILE A 136 -5.89 9.38 12.88
CA ILE A 136 -6.43 10.71 12.61
C ILE A 136 -5.68 11.32 11.43
N ASN A 137 -6.14 10.98 10.21
CA ASN A 137 -5.60 11.54 8.97
C ASN A 137 -5.98 13.02 8.86
N TYR A 138 -5.00 13.89 9.00
CA TYR A 138 -5.26 15.32 9.03
C TYR A 138 -5.22 15.93 7.63
N GLN A 139 -6.19 16.78 7.27
CA GLN A 139 -6.12 17.51 6.00
C GLN A 139 -6.31 19.03 6.08
N ARG A 140 -6.83 19.63 7.18
CA ARG A 140 -6.98 21.11 7.28
C ARG A 140 -7.34 21.70 8.66
N ASN A 141 -8.03 20.99 9.57
CA ASN A 141 -8.60 21.61 10.78
C ASN A 141 -8.12 20.98 12.11
N THR A 142 -7.23 21.66 12.83
CA THR A 142 -6.54 21.18 14.06
C THR A 142 -7.50 21.07 15.23
N SER A 143 -8.59 21.84 15.19
CA SER A 143 -9.52 21.97 16.31
C SER A 143 -10.33 20.70 16.62
N ASP A 144 -10.42 19.76 15.67
CA ASP A 144 -11.19 18.52 15.88
C ASP A 144 -10.34 17.36 16.40
N TYR A 145 -9.00 17.48 16.36
CA TYR A 145 -8.09 16.40 16.79
C TYR A 145 -8.30 16.03 18.26
N GLU A 146 -8.30 17.02 19.16
CA GLU A 146 -8.55 16.82 20.59
C GLU A 146 -9.95 16.24 20.84
N LYS A 147 -10.95 16.66 20.06
CA LYS A 147 -12.34 16.27 20.26
C LYS A 147 -12.54 14.80 19.92
N TRP A 148 -11.94 14.34 18.81
CA TRP A 148 -11.93 12.92 18.46
C TRP A 148 -11.30 12.06 19.54
N ILE A 149 -10.13 12.47 20.03
CA ILE A 149 -9.46 11.73 21.10
C ILE A 149 -10.34 11.71 22.35
N ASN A 150 -10.94 12.84 22.71
CA ASN A 150 -11.76 12.93 23.92
C ASN A 150 -12.97 11.99 23.91
N VAL A 151 -13.60 11.86 22.74
CA VAL A 151 -14.78 11.03 22.49
C VAL A 151 -14.43 9.54 22.34
N LEU A 152 -13.27 9.22 21.77
CA LEU A 152 -12.90 7.85 21.38
C LEU A 152 -11.93 7.16 22.33
N ALA A 153 -11.32 7.89 23.27
CA ALA A 153 -10.44 7.32 24.27
C ALA A 153 -11.20 6.27 25.10
N SER A 154 -10.60 5.09 25.27
CA SER A 154 -11.20 3.98 25.99
C SER A 154 -10.13 3.02 26.51
N GLN A 155 -10.50 2.19 27.48
CA GLN A 155 -9.56 1.24 28.11
C GLN A 155 -8.99 0.21 27.12
N LYS A 156 -9.64 0.00 25.97
CA LYS A 156 -9.19 -0.94 24.94
C LYS A 156 -8.33 -0.30 23.87
N LEU A 157 -8.23 1.03 23.84
CA LEU A 157 -7.41 1.74 22.87
C LEU A 157 -5.92 1.42 23.13
N ARG A 158 -5.25 0.89 22.11
CA ARG A 158 -3.83 0.49 22.14
C ARG A 158 -2.94 1.33 21.25
N ALA A 159 -3.48 1.92 20.18
CA ALA A 159 -2.69 2.74 19.27
C ALA A 159 -3.44 3.99 18.81
N LEU A 160 -2.75 5.11 18.82
CA LEU A 160 -3.15 6.35 18.17
C LEU A 160 -2.10 6.72 17.12
N TYR A 161 -2.53 6.76 15.87
CA TYR A 161 -1.72 7.18 14.73
C TYR A 161 -2.16 8.56 14.24
N ALA A 162 -1.21 9.35 13.78
CA ALA A 162 -1.40 10.65 13.17
C ALA A 162 -0.63 10.70 11.85
N PRO A 163 -1.11 10.00 10.81
CA PRO A 163 -0.31 9.76 9.61
C PRO A 163 0.17 11.05 8.95
N LEU A 164 1.41 11.01 8.44
CA LEU A 164 2.04 12.15 7.79
C LEU A 164 1.23 12.62 6.58
N ILE A 165 1.08 13.94 6.48
CA ILE A 165 0.31 14.58 5.42
C ILE A 165 1.16 14.56 4.15
N SER A 166 0.70 13.80 3.16
CA SER A 166 1.33 13.74 1.85
C SER A 166 0.66 14.76 0.91
N SER A 167 1.36 15.86 0.65
CA SER A 167 0.94 16.85 -0.36
C SER A 167 1.69 16.60 -1.69
N PRO A 168 1.04 16.65 -2.86
CA PRO A 168 1.72 16.47 -4.13
C PRO A 168 2.89 17.45 -4.30
N GLY A 169 4.10 16.93 -4.46
CA GLY A 169 5.32 17.72 -4.64
C GLY A 169 5.98 18.22 -3.35
N LEU A 170 5.37 17.97 -2.18
CA LEU A 170 5.97 18.22 -0.88
C LEU A 170 6.25 16.89 -0.17
N LEU A 171 7.25 16.90 0.70
CA LEU A 171 7.54 15.72 1.52
C LEU A 171 6.43 15.50 2.56
N PRO A 172 6.20 14.25 2.98
CA PRO A 172 5.29 13.97 4.08
C PRO A 172 5.71 14.74 5.33
N TYR A 173 4.81 15.57 5.84
CA TYR A 173 5.02 16.38 7.05
C TYR A 173 4.00 16.01 8.12
N PRO A 174 4.37 16.06 9.41
CA PRO A 174 3.46 15.69 10.49
C PRO A 174 2.31 16.69 10.64
N PRO A 175 1.11 16.24 11.03
CA PRO A 175 0.01 17.12 11.37
C PRO A 175 0.25 17.83 12.70
N SER A 176 0.80 19.04 12.62
CA SER A 176 1.01 19.91 13.77
C SER A 176 -0.32 20.26 14.46
N ILE A 177 -0.38 20.08 15.78
CA ILE A 177 -1.50 20.49 16.64
C ILE A 177 -1.00 21.48 17.69
N SER A 178 -1.85 22.39 18.17
CA SER A 178 -1.44 23.34 19.21
C SER A 178 -1.11 22.62 20.52
N LEU A 179 -0.14 23.14 21.29
CA LEU A 179 0.24 22.58 22.58
C LEU A 179 -0.96 22.45 23.56
N PRO A 180 -1.88 23.44 23.69
CA PRO A 180 -3.09 23.27 24.49
C PRO A 180 -3.93 22.06 24.10
N ALA A 181 -4.20 21.89 22.80
CA ALA A 181 -5.02 20.78 22.31
C ALA A 181 -4.32 19.42 22.53
N ALA A 182 -3.01 19.36 22.30
CA ALA A 182 -2.20 18.18 22.58
C ALA A 182 -2.24 17.80 24.06
N SER A 183 -2.13 18.79 24.95
CA SER A 183 -2.14 18.56 26.41
C SER A 183 -3.47 17.99 26.91
N VAL A 184 -4.60 18.48 26.38
CA VAL A 184 -5.94 18.00 26.74
C VAL A 184 -6.16 16.59 26.20
N ALA A 185 -5.79 16.37 24.92
CA ALA A 185 -5.87 15.06 24.30
C ALA A 185 -5.06 14.01 25.07
N LEU A 186 -3.83 14.35 25.46
CA LEU A 186 -2.94 13.43 26.16
C LEU A 186 -3.43 13.14 27.59
N LEU A 187 -3.92 14.15 28.31
CA LEU A 187 -4.54 13.97 29.63
C LEU A 187 -5.69 12.96 29.56
N ARG A 188 -6.54 13.08 28.53
CA ARG A 188 -7.67 12.19 28.33
C ARG A 188 -7.24 10.77 27.97
N LEU A 189 -6.20 10.61 27.15
CA LEU A 189 -5.60 9.31 26.83
C LEU A 189 -4.98 8.65 28.06
N ALA A 190 -4.21 9.40 28.85
CA ALA A 190 -3.59 8.90 30.07
C ALA A 190 -4.62 8.36 31.07
N GLY A 191 -5.71 9.10 31.30
CA GLY A 191 -6.77 8.69 32.21
C GLY A 191 -7.66 7.55 31.68
N SER A 192 -7.93 7.51 30.37
CA SER A 192 -8.93 6.58 29.82
C SER A 192 -8.32 5.35 29.13
N SER A 193 -7.07 5.43 28.72
CA SER A 193 -6.36 4.42 27.89
C SER A 193 -4.99 4.07 28.50
N PRO A 194 -4.90 3.60 29.76
CA PRO A 194 -3.62 3.33 30.42
C PRO A 194 -2.79 2.24 29.71
N GLY A 195 -3.44 1.43 28.87
CA GLY A 195 -2.82 0.38 28.07
C GLY A 195 -2.36 0.82 26.67
N LEU A 196 -2.24 2.13 26.42
CA LEU A 196 -1.78 2.67 25.14
C LEU A 196 -0.32 2.29 24.88
N GLU A 197 -0.06 1.63 23.75
CA GLU A 197 1.25 1.11 23.34
C GLU A 197 1.91 1.98 22.26
N VAL A 198 1.11 2.60 21.39
CA VAL A 198 1.59 3.43 20.28
C VAL A 198 0.92 4.80 20.33
N LEU A 199 1.73 5.85 20.31
CA LEU A 199 1.26 7.24 20.32
C LEU A 199 2.00 8.05 19.27
N GLU A 200 1.26 8.57 18.29
CA GLU A 200 1.74 9.60 17.37
C GLU A 200 0.98 10.90 17.61
N ILE A 201 1.70 11.93 18.06
CA ILE A 201 1.14 13.23 18.40
C ILE A 201 2.17 14.32 18.13
N TYR A 202 1.80 15.40 17.42
CA TYR A 202 2.76 16.41 17.00
C TYR A 202 2.45 17.80 17.56
N PRO A 203 2.69 18.03 18.86
CA PRO A 203 2.47 19.32 19.48
C PRO A 203 3.42 20.38 18.91
N ASN A 204 2.87 21.52 18.54
CA ASN A 204 3.60 22.71 18.17
C ASN A 204 3.48 23.72 19.30
N ALA A 205 4.63 24.13 19.82
CA ALA A 205 4.75 25.09 20.90
C ALA A 205 5.60 26.25 20.42
N SER A 206 5.13 27.46 20.68
CA SER A 206 5.95 28.66 20.57
C SER A 206 7.02 28.68 21.67
N PRO A 207 8.15 29.38 21.48
CA PRO A 207 9.16 29.53 22.53
C PRO A 207 8.59 30.10 23.83
N ASN A 208 7.58 30.97 23.74
CA ASN A 208 6.90 31.57 24.89
C ASN A 208 6.10 30.52 25.69
N GLU A 209 5.49 29.54 25.02
CA GLU A 209 4.74 28.46 25.68
C GLU A 209 5.67 27.45 26.39
N LEU A 210 6.93 27.34 25.96
CA LEU A 210 7.94 26.49 26.59
C LEU A 210 8.58 27.17 27.81
N ASN A 211 8.77 28.48 27.74
CA ASN A 211 9.37 29.27 28.81
C ASN A 211 8.31 29.66 29.86
N SER A 212 7.79 28.66 30.59
CA SER A 212 6.72 28.81 31.59
C SER A 212 7.02 29.76 32.75
N ASN A 213 8.26 30.26 32.87
CA ASN A 213 8.68 31.15 33.95
C ASN A 213 8.36 32.63 33.68
N SER A 214 7.96 33.00 32.45
CA SER A 214 7.89 34.41 32.05
C SER A 214 6.49 35.03 32.01
N THR A 215 5.42 34.27 32.23
CA THR A 215 4.05 34.82 32.11
C THR A 215 3.09 34.26 33.17
N GLU A 216 2.84 35.06 34.20
CA GLU A 216 1.72 34.91 35.16
C GLU A 216 0.34 34.84 34.46
N GLN A 217 0.27 35.19 33.17
CA GLN A 217 -0.97 35.25 32.39
C GLN A 217 -1.43 33.90 31.81
N ALA A 218 -0.65 32.82 31.92
CA ALA A 218 -0.98 31.51 31.34
C ALA A 218 -1.36 30.44 32.38
N ILE A 219 -1.70 30.83 33.61
CA ILE A 219 -2.31 29.91 34.57
C ILE A 219 -3.73 29.59 34.06
N THR A 220 -3.90 28.42 33.44
CA THR A 220 -5.21 27.94 33.02
C THR A 220 -6.06 27.54 34.24
N PHE A 221 -7.35 27.29 34.03
CA PHE A 221 -8.38 26.95 35.03
C PHE A 221 -8.01 25.88 36.10
N MET A 222 -6.89 25.17 35.92
CA MET A 222 -6.43 24.06 36.77
C MET A 222 -5.06 24.31 37.43
N GLY A 223 -4.48 25.52 37.33
CA GLY A 223 -3.17 25.82 37.94
C GLY A 223 -1.94 25.30 37.18
N GLU A 224 -2.15 24.46 36.16
CA GLU A 224 -1.07 23.89 35.34
C GLU A 224 -0.99 24.55 33.96
N THR A 225 0.23 24.72 33.45
CA THR A 225 0.43 25.12 32.05
C THR A 225 0.14 23.93 31.11
N PRO A 226 -0.26 24.18 29.84
CA PRO A 226 -0.40 23.11 28.84
C PRO A 226 0.84 22.21 28.71
N TYR A 227 2.03 22.79 28.87
CA TYR A 227 3.28 22.08 28.85
C TYR A 227 3.42 21.10 30.02
N GLN A 228 3.17 21.57 31.25
CA GLN A 228 3.21 20.74 32.46
C GLN A 228 2.19 19.61 32.39
N ARG A 229 0.98 19.90 31.89
CA ARG A 229 -0.07 18.89 31.68
C ARG A 229 0.34 17.83 30.65
N LEU A 230 0.94 18.24 29.53
CA LEU A 230 1.46 17.30 28.53
C LEU A 230 2.51 16.38 29.17
N HIS A 231 3.45 16.96 29.92
CA HIS A 231 4.50 16.24 30.64
C HIS A 231 3.92 15.22 31.63
N SER A 232 3.04 15.65 32.54
CA SER A 232 2.47 14.78 33.58
C SER A 232 1.59 13.67 32.99
N SER A 233 0.90 13.95 31.89
CA SER A 233 0.08 12.96 31.17
C SER A 233 0.94 11.91 30.47
N LEU A 234 2.07 12.32 29.88
CA LEU A 234 2.98 11.38 29.21
C LEU A 234 3.61 10.40 30.20
N GLU A 235 3.96 10.86 31.40
CA GLU A 235 4.53 10.02 32.46
C GLU A 235 3.60 8.88 32.91
N GLN A 236 2.28 9.09 32.81
CA GLN A 236 1.27 8.10 33.17
C GLN A 236 1.15 6.96 32.15
N LEU A 237 1.62 7.15 30.91
CA LEU A 237 1.54 6.16 29.83
C LEU A 237 2.67 5.11 29.93
N ARG A 238 2.71 4.36 31.04
CA ARG A 238 3.76 3.38 31.35
C ARG A 238 3.83 2.21 30.36
N ALA A 239 2.74 1.92 29.65
CA ALA A 239 2.67 0.87 28.63
C ALA A 239 3.19 1.30 27.26
N LEU A 240 3.58 2.57 27.08
CA LEU A 240 3.96 3.11 25.79
C LEU A 240 5.26 2.46 25.28
N ARG A 241 5.20 1.91 24.07
CA ARG A 241 6.30 1.22 23.38
C ARG A 241 6.82 2.03 22.20
N GLU A 242 5.93 2.73 21.51
CA GLU A 242 6.28 3.56 20.36
C GLU A 242 5.74 4.97 20.53
N LEU A 243 6.64 5.96 20.50
CA LEU A 243 6.30 7.37 20.59
C LEU A 243 6.80 8.09 19.33
N CYS A 244 5.89 8.72 18.60
CA CYS A 244 6.19 9.65 17.52
C CYS A 244 5.71 11.05 17.91
N ILE A 245 6.65 11.98 17.97
CA ILE A 245 6.42 13.30 18.58
C ILE A 245 7.28 14.37 17.93
N THR A 246 7.04 15.63 18.28
CA THR A 246 7.86 16.77 17.83
C THR A 246 9.10 16.93 18.68
N ALA A 247 10.02 17.75 18.21
CA ALA A 247 11.26 18.06 18.90
C ALA A 247 11.11 18.86 20.21
N ILE A 248 9.87 19.17 20.63
CA ILE A 248 9.57 19.63 21.99
C ILE A 248 10.13 18.70 23.07
N VAL A 249 10.30 17.41 22.73
CA VAL A 249 10.84 16.39 23.62
C VAL A 249 12.28 16.60 24.03
N PHE A 250 13.01 17.49 23.35
CA PHE A 250 14.38 17.83 23.74
C PHE A 250 14.45 18.92 24.83
N GLU A 251 13.30 19.48 25.24
CA GLU A 251 13.25 20.23 26.50
C GLU A 251 13.56 19.27 27.66
N THR A 252 14.37 19.73 28.61
CA THR A 252 14.97 18.95 29.70
C THR A 252 13.97 18.08 30.49
N ASN A 253 12.85 18.64 30.92
CA ASN A 253 11.86 17.94 31.73
C ASN A 253 11.08 16.91 30.90
N MET A 254 10.65 17.28 29.69
CA MET A 254 9.98 16.32 28.80
C MET A 254 10.90 15.17 28.42
N PHE A 255 12.16 15.47 28.13
CA PHE A 255 13.17 14.46 27.82
C PHE A 255 13.33 13.48 28.97
N ARG A 256 13.42 13.98 30.22
CA ARG A 256 13.49 13.15 31.43
C ARG A 256 12.28 12.23 31.60
N VAL A 257 11.07 12.70 31.32
CA VAL A 257 9.86 11.85 31.39
C VAL A 257 9.93 10.73 30.38
N ILE A 258 10.24 11.03 29.13
CA ILE A 258 10.34 10.03 28.06
C ILE A 258 11.46 9.02 28.38
N ALA A 259 12.57 9.51 28.91
CA ALA A 259 13.69 8.70 29.34
C ALA A 259 13.32 7.71 30.46
N ASN A 260 12.30 8.03 31.26
CA ASN A 260 11.80 7.17 32.34
C ASN A 260 10.62 6.26 31.94
N LEU A 261 10.20 6.26 30.67
CA LEU A 261 9.16 5.35 30.19
C LEU A 261 9.70 3.91 30.14
N PRO A 262 9.15 2.97 30.93
CA PRO A 262 9.77 1.66 31.14
C PRO A 262 9.66 0.73 29.93
N CYS A 263 8.64 0.94 29.09
CA CYS A 263 8.33 0.08 27.95
C CYS A 263 8.75 0.67 26.60
N LEU A 264 9.32 1.89 26.57
CA LEU A 264 9.60 2.60 25.32
C LEU A 264 10.70 1.89 24.52
N GLU A 265 10.33 1.36 23.36
CA GLU A 265 11.20 0.61 22.43
C GLU A 265 11.59 1.46 21.22
N SER A 266 10.71 2.38 20.79
CA SER A 266 10.88 3.20 19.60
C SER A 266 10.52 4.66 19.87
N LEU A 267 11.42 5.57 19.52
CA LEU A 267 11.21 7.02 19.59
C LEU A 267 11.45 7.65 18.22
N THR A 268 10.45 8.36 17.71
CA THR A 268 10.54 9.15 16.49
C THR A 268 10.30 10.61 16.80
N VAL A 269 11.24 11.47 16.45
CA VAL A 269 11.21 12.90 16.73
C VAL A 269 11.23 13.68 15.42
N HIS A 270 10.19 14.49 15.21
CA HIS A 270 10.08 15.39 14.07
C HIS A 270 10.36 16.82 14.46
N ASN A 271 11.22 17.50 13.71
CA ASN A 271 11.35 18.93 13.82
C ASN A 271 10.24 19.61 13.01
N VAL A 272 9.31 20.26 13.70
CA VAL A 272 8.25 21.06 13.07
C VAL A 272 8.48 22.57 13.24
N SER A 273 9.36 22.95 14.15
CA SER A 273 9.75 24.34 14.42
C SER A 273 11.14 24.61 13.83
N TYR A 274 11.42 25.87 13.49
CA TYR A 274 12.79 26.25 13.10
C TYR A 274 13.73 26.40 14.29
N GLN A 275 13.20 26.42 15.51
CA GLN A 275 13.94 26.58 16.75
C GLN A 275 13.73 25.33 17.60
N LEU A 276 14.83 24.64 17.89
CA LEU A 276 14.87 23.52 18.81
C LEU A 276 15.08 24.05 20.25
N PRO A 277 14.42 23.46 21.26
CA PRO A 277 14.75 23.76 22.65
C PRO A 277 16.22 23.47 22.94
N GLU A 278 16.84 24.22 23.85
CA GLU A 278 18.22 23.95 24.24
C GLU A 278 18.33 22.59 24.94
N PHE A 279 18.95 21.61 24.27
CA PHE A 279 19.13 20.28 24.80
C PHE A 279 20.32 20.19 25.76
N HIS A 280 20.05 19.79 27.01
CA HIS A 280 21.04 19.66 28.07
C HIS A 280 21.28 18.18 28.42
N SER A 281 22.28 17.55 27.78
CA SER A 281 22.53 16.10 27.92
C SER A 281 22.90 15.63 29.33
N GLY A 282 23.45 16.50 30.18
CA GLY A 282 23.97 16.15 31.50
C GLY A 282 22.94 15.82 32.59
N LEU A 283 21.64 15.98 32.30
CA LEU A 283 20.58 15.88 33.32
C LEU A 283 19.84 14.53 33.33
N VAL A 284 20.23 13.59 32.46
CA VAL A 284 19.58 12.28 32.35
C VAL A 284 20.39 11.19 33.06
N PRO A 285 19.79 10.48 34.04
CA PRO A 285 20.47 9.37 34.73
C PRO A 285 20.91 8.27 33.76
N SER A 286 21.99 7.56 34.10
CA SER A 286 22.50 6.42 33.31
C SER A 286 21.51 5.26 33.18
N SER A 287 20.54 5.13 34.09
CA SER A 287 19.48 4.12 34.05
C SER A 287 18.35 4.43 33.08
N SER A 288 18.40 5.57 32.39
CA SER A 288 17.32 6.02 31.52
C SER A 288 17.25 5.22 30.22
N PHE A 289 16.11 5.31 29.54
CA PHE A 289 15.78 4.58 28.31
C PHE A 289 16.03 3.07 28.45
N PRO A 290 15.37 2.39 29.40
CA PRO A 290 15.72 1.02 29.74
C PRO A 290 15.56 0.04 28.56
N ARG A 291 14.63 0.30 27.64
CA ARG A 291 14.27 -0.56 26.50
C ARG A 291 14.41 0.09 25.12
N LEU A 292 14.86 1.34 25.03
CA LEU A 292 14.89 2.05 23.75
C LEU A 292 15.89 1.39 22.81
N ALA A 293 15.40 0.91 21.67
CA ALA A 293 16.21 0.22 20.67
C ALA A 293 16.18 0.90 19.30
N ARG A 294 15.14 1.71 19.03
CA ARG A 294 14.95 2.39 17.75
C ARG A 294 14.80 3.89 17.96
N LEU A 295 15.62 4.67 17.25
CA LEU A 295 15.55 6.13 17.25
C LEU A 295 15.43 6.64 15.82
N SER A 296 14.45 7.51 15.56
CA SER A 296 14.30 8.20 14.28
C SER A 296 14.26 9.70 14.49
N LEU A 297 15.20 10.44 13.92
CA LEU A 297 15.34 11.88 14.03
C LEU A 297 15.07 12.51 12.66
N ILE A 298 14.05 13.35 12.57
CA ILE A 298 13.56 13.88 11.29
C ILE A 298 13.64 15.40 11.31
N ASP A 299 14.38 15.96 10.34
CA ASP A 299 14.62 17.39 10.16
C ASP A 299 15.31 18.08 11.38
N ILE A 300 16.07 17.32 12.17
CA ILE A 300 16.92 17.87 13.23
C ILE A 300 18.23 18.38 12.61
N ASP A 301 18.68 19.57 13.00
CA ASP A 301 19.97 20.11 12.53
C ASP A 301 21.18 19.37 13.10
N GLN A 302 22.34 19.54 12.47
CA GLN A 302 23.57 18.81 12.81
C GLN A 302 24.06 19.10 14.23
N GLU A 303 24.00 20.36 14.67
CA GLU A 303 24.46 20.78 15.99
C GLU A 303 23.64 20.11 17.09
N ASN A 304 22.32 20.07 16.93
CA ASN A 304 21.43 19.42 17.87
C ASN A 304 21.52 17.90 17.80
N LEU A 305 21.76 17.31 16.63
CA LEU A 305 22.07 15.88 16.51
C LEU A 305 23.33 15.52 17.32
N GLU A 306 24.39 16.31 17.23
CA GLU A 306 25.62 16.10 18.00
C GLU A 306 25.37 16.22 19.51
N ARG A 307 24.55 17.18 19.95
CA ARG A 307 24.17 17.32 21.37
C ARG A 307 23.36 16.11 21.86
N VAL A 308 22.36 15.68 21.10
CA VAL A 308 21.55 14.49 21.39
C VAL A 308 22.47 13.27 21.53
N TRP A 309 23.50 13.18 20.70
CA TRP A 309 24.44 12.07 20.69
C TRP A 309 25.40 12.04 21.89
N LYS A 310 25.62 13.17 22.56
CA LYS A 310 26.37 13.23 23.82
C LYS A 310 25.59 12.65 25.00
N SER A 311 24.30 12.34 24.84
CA SER A 311 23.49 11.67 25.86
C SER A 311 23.74 10.16 25.84
N ALA A 312 24.75 9.70 26.57
CA ALA A 312 25.09 8.28 26.69
C ALA A 312 23.87 7.36 26.96
N PRO A 313 22.93 7.69 27.87
CA PRO A 313 21.79 6.81 28.16
C PRO A 313 20.85 6.60 26.96
N LEU A 314 20.73 7.60 26.09
CA LEU A 314 19.86 7.52 24.91
C LEU A 314 20.46 6.59 23.85
N VAL A 315 21.78 6.62 23.69
CA VAL A 315 22.46 6.06 22.52
C VAL A 315 23.06 4.68 22.79
N GLN A 316 23.45 4.37 24.02
CA GLN A 316 24.22 3.16 24.34
C GLN A 316 23.54 1.84 23.94
N LYS A 317 22.19 1.79 23.98
CA LYS A 317 21.39 0.58 23.72
C LYS A 317 20.70 0.56 22.35
N LEU A 318 20.95 1.56 21.50
CA LEU A 318 20.29 1.67 20.21
C LEU A 318 20.75 0.55 19.27
N ARG A 319 19.79 -0.07 18.58
CA ARG A 319 20.02 -1.09 17.55
C ARG A 319 19.77 -0.56 16.15
N SER A 320 18.86 0.40 16.02
CA SER A 320 18.50 1.05 14.76
C SER A 320 18.40 2.55 14.94
N LEU A 321 19.07 3.29 14.06
CA LEU A 321 19.05 4.75 14.01
C LEU A 321 18.66 5.21 12.61
N LYS A 322 17.62 6.03 12.53
CA LYS A 322 17.21 6.71 11.31
C LYS A 322 17.39 8.22 11.46
N VAL A 323 18.07 8.85 10.52
CA VAL A 323 18.23 10.31 10.47
C VAL A 323 17.76 10.81 9.13
N HIS A 324 16.77 11.70 9.13
CA HIS A 324 16.37 12.46 7.95
C HIS A 324 16.87 13.89 8.09
N SER A 325 17.81 14.25 7.25
CA SER A 325 18.43 15.56 7.20
C SER A 325 17.72 16.46 6.18
N SER A 326 17.46 17.70 6.54
CA SER A 326 16.96 18.74 5.64
C SER A 326 18.06 19.31 4.71
N PHE A 327 19.34 19.00 4.98
CA PHE A 327 20.47 19.49 4.21
C PHE A 327 20.59 18.85 2.82
N SER A 328 21.44 19.45 1.99
CA SER A 328 21.79 18.85 0.70
C SER A 328 22.41 17.45 0.86
N ARG A 329 22.31 16.63 -0.18
CA ARG A 329 22.83 15.26 -0.19
C ARG A 329 24.32 15.19 0.12
N LEU A 330 25.11 16.07 -0.50
CA LEU A 330 26.56 16.08 -0.33
C LEU A 330 26.94 16.47 1.10
N MET A 331 26.26 17.47 1.67
CA MET A 331 26.48 17.88 3.06
C MET A 331 26.08 16.77 4.04
N THR A 332 24.92 16.14 3.83
CA THR A 332 24.45 15.03 4.67
C THR A 332 25.43 13.85 4.63
N TYR A 333 25.92 13.49 3.44
CA TYR A 333 26.89 12.42 3.28
C TYR A 333 28.25 12.73 3.94
N ASN A 334 28.79 13.93 3.70
CA ASN A 334 30.09 14.32 4.27
C ASN A 334 30.02 14.40 5.79
N TRP A 335 28.99 15.06 6.35
CA TRP A 335 28.77 15.11 7.79
C TRP A 335 28.60 13.71 8.40
N ALA A 336 27.76 12.86 7.78
CA ALA A 336 27.55 11.51 8.28
C ALA A 336 28.88 10.73 8.31
N ARG A 337 29.69 10.82 7.24
CA ARG A 337 30.95 10.08 7.12
C ARG A 337 32.05 10.60 8.04
N GLU A 338 32.25 11.91 8.07
CA GLU A 338 33.43 12.54 8.67
C GLU A 338 33.22 12.87 10.15
N THR A 339 31.99 13.18 10.55
CA THR A 339 31.67 13.62 11.91
C THR A 339 30.83 12.58 12.65
N PHE A 340 29.71 12.17 12.07
CA PHE A 340 28.70 11.42 12.81
C PHE A 340 29.06 9.95 13.00
N LEU A 341 29.52 9.24 11.96
CA LEU A 341 29.90 7.82 12.04
C LEU A 341 30.99 7.54 13.08
N PRO A 342 32.06 8.34 13.21
CA PRO A 342 33.02 8.19 14.31
C PRO A 342 32.33 8.27 15.68
N LEU A 343 31.48 9.28 15.89
CA LEU A 343 30.72 9.45 17.13
C LEU A 343 29.75 8.29 17.40
N LEU A 344 29.12 7.72 16.36
CA LEU A 344 28.22 6.57 16.51
C LEU A 344 28.95 5.34 17.04
N ARG A 345 30.19 5.09 16.58
CA ARG A 345 30.97 3.91 16.95
C ARG A 345 31.34 3.89 18.42
N ASP A 346 31.69 5.06 18.96
CA ASP A 346 32.15 5.18 20.34
C ASP A 346 30.96 5.14 21.31
N SER A 347 29.81 5.73 20.93
CA SER A 347 28.67 5.87 21.83
C SER A 347 27.61 4.77 21.73
N SER A 348 27.50 4.06 20.60
CA SER A 348 26.46 3.04 20.36
C SER A 348 27.05 1.74 19.83
N PRO A 349 27.72 0.94 20.68
CA PRO A 349 28.37 -0.30 20.25
C PRO A 349 27.38 -1.36 19.70
N ASP A 350 26.11 -1.30 20.12
CA ASP A 350 25.06 -2.25 19.71
C ASP A 350 24.30 -1.84 18.43
N LEU A 351 24.70 -0.73 17.80
CA LEU A 351 24.01 -0.22 16.62
C LEU A 351 24.25 -1.12 15.40
N THR A 352 23.19 -1.77 14.92
CA THR A 352 23.25 -2.68 13.77
C THR A 352 22.83 -2.02 12.45
N GLU A 353 21.91 -1.07 12.54
CA GLU A 353 21.31 -0.37 11.40
C GLU A 353 21.46 1.14 11.58
N PHE A 354 22.10 1.79 10.62
CA PHE A 354 22.11 3.24 10.52
C PHE A 354 21.65 3.66 9.14
N LEU A 355 20.56 4.43 9.11
CA LEU A 355 19.92 4.93 7.91
C LEU A 355 19.94 6.46 7.91
N CYS A 356 20.68 7.04 6.97
CA CYS A 356 20.76 8.48 6.79
C CYS A 356 20.15 8.87 5.44
N GLU A 357 19.06 9.64 5.48
CA GLU A 357 18.32 10.11 4.31
C GLU A 357 18.41 11.63 4.21
N SER A 358 18.61 12.16 3.01
CA SER A 358 18.57 13.60 2.74
C SER A 358 17.26 13.98 2.05
N ARG A 359 16.53 14.95 2.61
CA ARG A 359 15.23 15.45 2.16
C ARG A 359 15.28 16.44 0.99
N SER A 360 16.41 16.57 0.29
CA SER A 360 16.52 17.43 -0.90
C SER A 360 15.47 17.12 -1.97
N ILE A 361 14.72 18.14 -2.41
CA ILE A 361 13.69 18.04 -3.46
C ILE A 361 14.28 17.41 -4.73
N GLY A 362 13.70 16.31 -5.22
CA GLY A 362 13.92 15.82 -6.59
C GLY A 362 14.82 14.58 -6.77
N LYS A 363 15.15 13.84 -5.72
CA LYS A 363 15.59 12.41 -5.69
C LYS A 363 15.94 12.09 -4.22
N GLU A 364 15.31 11.09 -3.63
CA GLU A 364 15.78 10.59 -2.33
C GLU A 364 17.05 9.76 -2.60
N ILE A 365 18.11 10.05 -1.84
CA ILE A 365 19.23 9.12 -1.70
C ILE A 365 19.14 8.56 -0.30
N GLU A 366 18.94 7.26 -0.26
CA GLU A 366 18.93 6.47 0.95
C GLU A 366 20.36 5.97 1.18
N ILE A 367 21.02 6.41 2.26
CA ILE A 367 22.37 5.93 2.60
C ILE A 367 22.22 4.92 3.73
N HIS A 368 22.40 3.66 3.39
CA HIS A 368 22.40 2.53 4.32
C HIS A 368 23.80 2.22 4.80
N PHE A 369 24.01 2.26 6.11
CA PHE A 369 25.21 1.77 6.75
C PHE A 369 24.86 0.50 7.54
N ASN A 370 25.33 -0.64 7.06
CA ASN A 370 25.24 -1.89 7.79
C ASN A 370 26.50 -2.05 8.67
N LEU A 371 26.32 -2.00 9.98
CA LEU A 371 27.41 -1.99 10.96
C LEU A 371 27.76 -3.39 11.51
N THR A 372 27.11 -4.45 11.02
CA THR A 372 27.25 -5.83 11.53
C THR A 372 28.63 -6.49 11.34
N ARG A 373 29.64 -5.80 10.79
CA ARG A 373 30.99 -6.34 10.58
C ARG A 373 32.02 -5.66 11.49
N PRO A 374 32.44 -6.30 12.59
CA PRO A 374 33.18 -5.65 13.68
C PRO A 374 34.66 -5.35 13.41
N ARG A 375 35.22 -5.63 12.22
CA ARG A 375 36.68 -5.49 11.99
C ARG A 375 37.16 -4.89 10.66
N PHE A 376 36.28 -4.53 9.73
CA PHE A 376 36.69 -3.85 8.48
C PHE A 376 35.61 -2.87 7.99
N ALA A 377 35.35 -1.83 8.78
CA ALA A 377 34.37 -0.80 8.42
C ALA A 377 35.05 0.45 7.82
N THR A 378 35.62 0.30 6.62
CA THR A 378 35.81 1.43 5.69
C THR A 378 34.93 1.30 4.45
N SER A 379 34.36 0.12 4.16
CA SER A 379 33.40 -0.04 3.08
C SER A 379 31.99 0.23 3.58
N ALA A 380 31.55 1.49 3.54
CA ALA A 380 30.13 1.79 3.52
C ALA A 380 29.55 1.20 2.24
N LEU A 381 28.61 0.26 2.34
CA LEU A 381 27.87 -0.21 1.17
C LEU A 381 26.80 0.83 0.83
N VAL A 382 27.24 1.93 0.20
CA VAL A 382 26.36 3.03 -0.21
C VAL A 382 25.41 2.51 -1.28
N THR A 383 24.25 2.03 -0.85
CA THR A 383 23.20 1.59 -1.75
C THR A 383 22.40 2.80 -2.19
N ILE A 384 22.81 3.46 -3.28
CA ILE A 384 22.04 4.57 -3.86
C ILE A 384 20.77 3.99 -4.50
N LYS A 385 19.70 3.86 -3.72
CA LYS A 385 18.38 3.62 -4.28
C LYS A 385 17.86 4.92 -4.89
N ARG A 386 17.83 5.00 -6.22
CA ARG A 386 17.11 6.06 -6.92
C ARG A 386 15.60 5.83 -6.74
N SER A 387 14.94 6.60 -5.88
CA SER A 387 13.47 6.68 -5.92
C SER A 387 13.07 7.45 -7.19
N GLN A 388 12.59 6.74 -8.21
CA GLN A 388 12.00 7.37 -9.39
C GLN A 388 10.59 7.83 -9.02
N TYR A 389 10.47 9.01 -8.42
CA TYR A 389 9.22 9.76 -8.43
C TYR A 389 8.97 10.27 -9.86
N HIS A 390 8.22 9.51 -10.65
CA HIS A 390 7.75 9.97 -11.95
C HIS A 390 6.68 11.06 -11.76
N ARG A 391 6.95 12.26 -12.30
CA ARG A 391 5.93 13.27 -12.60
C ARG A 391 4.89 12.67 -13.56
N ALA A 392 3.73 12.28 -13.06
CA ALA A 392 2.53 12.08 -13.87
C ALA A 392 1.49 13.14 -13.46
N LYS A 393 1.13 14.02 -14.41
CA LYS A 393 -0.11 14.80 -14.33
C LYS A 393 -1.21 13.91 -14.91
N THR A 394 -2.08 13.37 -14.06
CA THR A 394 -3.40 12.77 -14.40
C THR A 394 -4.23 12.69 -13.12
N PRO A 395 -5.58 12.68 -13.19
CA PRO A 395 -6.44 12.86 -12.03
C PRO A 395 -6.35 11.67 -11.07
N ILE A 396 -6.53 11.99 -9.80
CA ILE A 396 -6.33 11.13 -8.62
C ILE A 396 -7.14 9.83 -8.74
N SER A 397 -6.44 8.74 -9.05
CA SER A 397 -6.79 7.37 -8.66
C SER A 397 -5.66 6.88 -7.75
N ILE A 398 -5.92 6.82 -6.44
CA ILE A 398 -5.02 6.19 -5.47
C ILE A 398 -5.52 4.76 -5.28
N ALA A 399 -5.18 3.92 -6.25
CA ALA A 399 -4.84 2.53 -5.99
C ALA A 399 -3.31 2.46 -5.90
N SER A 400 -2.75 2.79 -4.74
CA SER A 400 -1.33 2.60 -4.45
C SER A 400 -1.13 1.82 -3.15
N TRP A 401 -1.69 0.61 -3.15
CA TRP A 401 -0.98 -0.59 -2.72
C TRP A 401 -0.80 -1.50 -3.94
N VAL A 402 -0.28 -0.96 -5.03
CA VAL A 402 0.37 -1.79 -6.05
C VAL A 402 1.81 -1.94 -5.56
N ARG A 403 2.06 -3.03 -4.83
CA ARG A 403 3.42 -3.56 -4.68
C ARG A 403 4.02 -3.56 -6.09
N ARG A 404 5.23 -3.03 -6.27
CA ARG A 404 6.03 -3.40 -7.46
C ARG A 404 6.01 -4.94 -7.52
N PRO A 405 5.90 -5.56 -8.71
CA PRO A 405 5.90 -7.02 -8.80
C PRO A 405 7.14 -7.51 -8.07
N ARG A 406 6.90 -8.13 -6.92
CA ARG A 406 7.92 -8.82 -6.16
C ARG A 406 8.14 -10.08 -6.96
N GLU A 407 9.39 -10.36 -7.36
CA GLU A 407 9.71 -11.68 -7.87
C GLU A 407 9.26 -12.69 -6.83
N VAL A 408 8.16 -13.39 -7.15
CA VAL A 408 7.58 -14.39 -6.27
C VAL A 408 8.57 -15.53 -6.21
N SER A 409 9.11 -15.80 -5.02
CA SER A 409 10.08 -16.88 -4.86
C SER A 409 9.40 -18.20 -5.17
N LYS A 410 10.12 -19.15 -5.79
CA LYS A 410 9.67 -20.51 -6.08
C LYS A 410 9.00 -21.22 -4.87
N THR A 411 9.34 -20.81 -3.65
CA THR A 411 8.74 -21.30 -2.40
C THR A 411 7.33 -20.75 -2.12
N GLU A 412 7.04 -19.49 -2.43
CA GLU A 412 5.70 -18.89 -2.24
C GLU A 412 4.69 -19.51 -3.22
N VAL A 413 5.16 -19.79 -4.43
CA VAL A 413 4.49 -20.54 -5.50
C VAL A 413 4.03 -21.93 -5.06
N GLU A 414 4.97 -22.72 -4.54
CA GLU A 414 4.73 -24.10 -4.12
C GLU A 414 3.76 -24.13 -2.93
N ALA A 415 3.84 -23.16 -2.02
CA ALA A 415 2.92 -23.05 -0.89
C ALA A 415 1.49 -22.76 -1.34
N ALA A 416 1.31 -21.84 -2.30
CA ALA A 416 -0.01 -21.49 -2.82
C ALA A 416 -0.62 -22.63 -3.66
N GLN A 417 0.19 -23.36 -4.42
CA GLN A 417 -0.23 -24.61 -5.08
C GLN A 417 -0.67 -25.67 -4.07
N ARG A 418 0.13 -25.91 -3.02
CA ARG A 418 -0.24 -26.87 -1.95
C ARG A 418 -1.56 -26.49 -1.28
N LEU A 419 -1.79 -25.20 -1.01
CA LEU A 419 -3.05 -24.72 -0.43
C LEU A 419 -4.23 -24.98 -1.38
N HIS A 420 -4.09 -24.66 -2.66
CA HIS A 420 -5.11 -24.92 -3.68
C HIS A 420 -5.43 -26.42 -3.77
N TYR A 421 -4.41 -27.28 -3.88
CA TYR A 421 -4.61 -28.73 -3.92
C TYR A 421 -5.23 -29.28 -2.63
N THR A 422 -4.83 -28.74 -1.47
CA THR A 422 -5.41 -29.13 -0.18
C THR A 422 -6.88 -28.73 -0.09
N ALA A 423 -7.24 -27.53 -0.56
CA ALA A 423 -8.63 -27.06 -0.60
C ALA A 423 -9.48 -27.88 -1.57
N VAL A 424 -9.02 -28.10 -2.81
CA VAL A 424 -9.71 -28.93 -3.81
C VAL A 424 -9.85 -30.37 -3.32
N LYS A 425 -8.80 -30.96 -2.75
CA LYS A 425 -8.84 -32.31 -2.16
C LYS A 425 -9.80 -32.38 -0.97
N ALA A 426 -9.84 -31.38 -0.10
CA ALA A 426 -10.78 -31.31 1.01
C ALA A 426 -12.25 -31.15 0.55
N LEU A 427 -12.48 -30.48 -0.58
CA LEU A 427 -13.81 -30.32 -1.16
C LEU A 427 -14.25 -31.56 -1.97
N ALA A 428 -13.29 -32.26 -2.60
CA ALA A 428 -13.53 -33.41 -3.48
C ALA A 428 -13.58 -34.75 -2.74
N LEU A 429 -12.78 -34.93 -1.68
CA LEU A 429 -12.75 -36.20 -0.96
C LEU A 429 -14.01 -36.38 -0.11
N LYS A 430 -14.65 -37.54 -0.30
CA LYS A 430 -15.62 -38.10 0.64
C LYS A 430 -14.89 -38.29 1.97
N SER A 431 -15.41 -37.70 3.05
CA SER A 431 -14.86 -37.96 4.39
C SER A 431 -14.87 -39.47 4.63
N SER A 432 -13.83 -40.01 5.27
CA SER A 432 -13.76 -41.43 5.68
C SER A 432 -14.93 -41.81 6.60
N SER A 433 -15.56 -40.83 7.24
CA SER A 433 -16.90 -40.98 7.78
C SER A 433 -17.93 -40.90 6.63
N ASN A 434 -18.67 -41.98 6.36
CA ASN A 434 -19.73 -42.11 5.33
C ASN A 434 -20.82 -41.00 5.32
N SER A 435 -20.76 -40.00 6.19
CA SER A 435 -21.71 -38.92 6.36
C SER A 435 -21.58 -37.74 5.40
N ARG A 436 -20.47 -37.58 4.66
CA ARG A 436 -20.27 -36.42 3.77
C ARG A 436 -19.79 -36.85 2.36
N PRO A 437 -20.67 -36.91 1.35
CA PRO A 437 -20.23 -37.05 -0.04
C PRO A 437 -19.40 -35.83 -0.43
N GLY A 438 -18.33 -36.04 -1.21
CA GLY A 438 -17.58 -34.96 -1.84
C GLY A 438 -18.50 -34.10 -2.71
N LEU A 439 -18.11 -32.85 -2.94
CA LEU A 439 -18.87 -31.96 -3.83
C LEU A 439 -18.69 -32.38 -5.30
N PRO A 440 -19.71 -32.16 -6.16
CA PRO A 440 -19.55 -32.32 -7.61
C PRO A 440 -18.42 -31.43 -8.15
N VAL A 441 -17.70 -31.92 -9.17
CA VAL A 441 -16.55 -31.23 -9.78
C VAL A 441 -16.91 -29.80 -10.17
N GLU A 442 -18.09 -29.62 -10.76
CA GLU A 442 -18.60 -28.34 -11.26
C GLU A 442 -18.80 -27.35 -10.12
N VAL A 443 -19.27 -27.82 -8.96
CA VAL A 443 -19.46 -27.00 -7.75
C VAL A 443 -18.13 -26.63 -7.14
N ILE A 444 -17.15 -27.54 -7.12
CA ILE A 444 -15.80 -27.25 -6.65
C ILE A 444 -15.14 -26.21 -7.56
N LEU A 445 -15.22 -26.39 -8.88
CA LEU A 445 -14.72 -25.42 -9.85
C LEU A 445 -15.40 -24.07 -9.70
N HIS A 446 -16.72 -24.05 -9.44
CA HIS A 446 -17.46 -22.81 -9.20
C HIS A 446 -17.09 -22.15 -7.87
N ILE A 447 -16.90 -22.90 -6.79
CA ILE A 447 -16.41 -22.40 -5.49
C ILE A 447 -14.99 -21.86 -5.66
N CYS A 448 -14.13 -22.57 -6.39
CA CYS A 448 -12.78 -22.11 -6.69
C CYS A 448 -12.79 -20.85 -7.54
N HIS A 449 -13.73 -20.71 -8.47
CA HIS A 449 -13.92 -19.51 -9.27
C HIS A 449 -14.45 -18.33 -8.44
N LEU A 450 -15.46 -18.56 -7.59
CA LEU A 450 -16.06 -17.53 -6.72
C LEU A 450 -15.15 -17.06 -5.60
N ALA A 451 -14.31 -17.95 -5.07
CA ALA A 451 -13.32 -17.65 -4.05
C ALA A 451 -11.98 -17.18 -4.65
N ASP A 452 -11.93 -16.94 -5.97
CA ASP A 452 -10.73 -16.55 -6.71
C ASP A 452 -9.53 -17.52 -6.53
N PHE A 453 -9.80 -18.76 -6.08
CA PHE A 453 -8.82 -19.84 -5.95
C PHE A 453 -8.27 -20.32 -7.30
N VAL A 454 -8.81 -19.84 -8.42
CA VAL A 454 -8.19 -20.02 -9.74
C VAL A 454 -6.82 -19.31 -9.81
N ASN A 455 -6.52 -18.41 -8.86
CA ASN A 455 -5.31 -17.60 -8.91
C ASN A 455 -4.53 -17.55 -7.59
N PRO A 456 -3.70 -18.56 -7.27
CA PRO A 456 -2.78 -18.48 -6.15
C PRO A 456 -1.65 -17.43 -6.31
N TRP A 457 -1.61 -16.66 -7.41
CA TRP A 457 -0.49 -15.76 -7.74
C TRP A 457 -0.98 -14.38 -8.22
N PRO A 458 -0.40 -13.26 -7.76
CA PRO A 458 -0.85 -11.91 -8.12
C PRO A 458 -0.68 -11.53 -9.60
N ASP A 459 0.05 -12.32 -10.40
CA ASP A 459 0.56 -11.93 -11.72
C ASP A 459 0.04 -12.79 -12.89
N ASN A 460 -1.15 -13.39 -12.76
CA ASN A 460 -1.82 -14.14 -13.85
C ASN A 460 -1.00 -15.32 -14.41
N SER A 461 -0.18 -16.03 -13.63
CA SER A 461 0.90 -16.88 -14.18
C SER A 461 0.57 -18.34 -14.48
N VAL A 462 -0.65 -18.84 -14.28
CA VAL A 462 -1.01 -20.16 -14.83
C VAL A 462 -1.63 -19.98 -16.20
N TYR A 463 -0.76 -19.63 -17.13
CA TYR A 463 -0.97 -19.83 -18.54
C TYR A 463 0.10 -20.75 -19.10
N THR A 464 -0.27 -21.59 -20.05
CA THR A 464 0.75 -22.13 -20.95
C THR A 464 1.14 -20.98 -21.86
N GLU A 465 2.38 -20.52 -21.69
CA GLU A 465 3.01 -19.60 -22.62
C GLU A 465 3.41 -20.40 -23.84
N VAL A 466 2.81 -20.07 -24.97
CA VAL A 466 3.27 -20.58 -26.27
C VAL A 466 4.05 -19.44 -26.91
N GLU A 467 5.37 -19.58 -26.94
CA GLU A 467 6.28 -18.63 -27.58
C GLU A 467 6.58 -19.11 -29.01
N TYR A 468 6.24 -18.27 -29.99
CA TYR A 468 6.60 -18.47 -31.38
C TYR A 468 7.79 -17.57 -31.69
N ASP A 469 8.96 -18.15 -31.98
CA ASP A 469 10.17 -17.42 -32.35
C ASP A 469 10.57 -17.75 -33.80
N ARG A 470 10.98 -16.72 -34.53
CA ARG A 470 11.50 -16.80 -35.89
C ARG A 470 12.78 -17.64 -35.97
N ALA A 471 13.62 -17.65 -34.95
CA ALA A 471 14.93 -18.33 -34.98
C ALA A 471 14.83 -19.87 -34.99
N LEU A 472 13.70 -20.43 -34.52
CA LEU A 472 13.52 -21.88 -34.33
C LEU A 472 12.89 -22.59 -35.52
N VAL A 473 12.20 -21.87 -36.40
CA VAL A 473 11.47 -22.46 -37.52
C VAL A 473 12.22 -22.14 -38.80
N GLY A 474 12.70 -23.18 -39.49
CA GLY A 474 13.27 -23.12 -40.86
C GLY A 474 12.22 -22.72 -41.91
N THR A 475 11.43 -21.69 -41.61
CA THR A 475 10.39 -21.14 -42.46
C THR A 475 11.07 -20.61 -43.70
N PRO A 476 10.84 -21.19 -44.88
CA PRO A 476 11.43 -20.70 -46.11
C PRO A 476 11.04 -19.24 -46.25
N MET A 477 12.01 -18.36 -46.56
CA MET A 477 11.66 -17.05 -47.07
C MET A 477 10.73 -17.29 -48.26
N ALA A 478 9.47 -16.88 -48.14
CA ALA A 478 8.59 -16.82 -49.29
C ALA A 478 9.34 -15.98 -50.33
N LEU A 479 9.71 -16.63 -51.44
CA LEU A 479 10.39 -16.00 -52.55
C LEU A 479 9.56 -14.77 -52.93
N LEU A 480 10.16 -13.60 -52.75
CA LEU A 480 9.56 -12.32 -53.07
C LEU A 480 9.12 -12.37 -54.53
N PHE A 481 7.83 -12.19 -54.77
CA PHE A 481 7.33 -11.95 -56.12
C PHE A 481 7.95 -10.64 -56.63
N GLU A 482 8.74 -10.73 -57.69
CA GLU A 482 9.15 -9.57 -58.48
C GLU A 482 7.89 -8.90 -59.05
N GLY A 483 7.49 -7.76 -58.46
CA GLY A 483 6.36 -6.97 -58.95
C GLY A 483 5.50 -6.25 -57.91
N SER A 484 5.71 -6.46 -56.61
CA SER A 484 4.90 -5.80 -55.58
C SER A 484 5.35 -4.35 -55.32
N PRO A 485 4.44 -3.36 -55.28
CA PRO A 485 4.77 -1.94 -55.11
C PRO A 485 5.41 -1.61 -53.74
N VAL A 486 6.28 -0.60 -53.75
CA VAL A 486 7.38 -0.29 -52.82
C VAL A 486 7.00 0.06 -51.35
N SER A 487 5.73 -0.06 -50.94
CA SER A 487 5.29 0.21 -49.54
C SER A 487 4.87 -1.06 -48.80
N GLU A 488 5.60 -2.15 -49.00
CA GLU A 488 5.15 -3.47 -48.54
C GLU A 488 5.45 -3.65 -47.04
N VAL A 489 4.40 -3.74 -46.24
CA VAL A 489 4.49 -4.24 -44.86
C VAL A 489 4.93 -5.70 -44.96
N ARG A 490 6.10 -6.00 -44.39
CA ARG A 490 6.70 -7.33 -44.53
C ARG A 490 6.54 -8.13 -43.24
N PRO A 491 6.16 -9.42 -43.33
CA PRO A 491 5.99 -10.28 -42.16
C PRO A 491 7.33 -10.51 -41.47
N TRP A 492 7.32 -10.45 -40.14
CA TRP A 492 8.48 -10.72 -39.29
C TRP A 492 8.35 -12.06 -38.57
N LEU A 493 7.14 -12.42 -38.17
CA LEU A 493 6.77 -13.68 -37.54
C LEU A 493 5.34 -14.05 -37.96
N CYS A 494 5.07 -15.34 -38.20
CA CYS A 494 3.72 -15.84 -38.44
C CYS A 494 3.55 -17.12 -37.61
N THR A 495 2.52 -17.19 -36.77
CA THR A 495 2.25 -18.41 -36.00
C THR A 495 1.85 -19.56 -36.93
N PRO A 496 2.02 -20.83 -36.53
CA PRO A 496 1.29 -21.92 -37.18
C PRO A 496 -0.24 -21.68 -37.06
N PRO A 497 -1.05 -22.38 -37.89
CA PRO A 497 -2.50 -22.36 -37.79
C PRO A 497 -2.96 -22.66 -36.36
N LEU A 498 -3.72 -21.75 -35.75
CA LEU A 498 -4.11 -21.83 -34.35
C LEU A 498 -5.23 -22.88 -34.18
N PRO A 499 -5.02 -23.93 -33.37
CA PRO A 499 -6.04 -24.96 -33.16
C PRO A 499 -7.18 -24.44 -32.25
N SER A 500 -8.37 -25.03 -32.40
CA SER A 500 -9.59 -24.57 -31.68
C SER A 500 -9.47 -24.65 -30.16
N ASN A 501 -8.64 -25.54 -29.62
CA ASN A 501 -8.37 -25.65 -28.19
C ASN A 501 -7.52 -24.48 -27.68
N LEU A 502 -6.52 -24.04 -28.46
CA LEU A 502 -5.68 -22.91 -28.12
C LEU A 502 -6.50 -21.62 -28.11
N LEU A 503 -7.33 -21.38 -29.14
CA LEU A 503 -8.19 -20.19 -29.20
C LEU A 503 -9.20 -20.12 -28.07
N ARG A 504 -9.78 -21.26 -27.65
CA ARG A 504 -10.71 -21.32 -26.51
C ARG A 504 -10.06 -20.94 -25.19
N LYS A 505 -8.79 -21.30 -25.01
CA LYS A 505 -8.04 -21.03 -23.78
C LYS A 505 -7.30 -19.70 -23.83
N ALA A 506 -6.91 -19.22 -25.01
CA ALA A 506 -6.15 -18.01 -25.17
C ALA A 506 -6.95 -16.80 -24.67
N TRP A 507 -6.32 -15.99 -23.82
CA TRP A 507 -6.93 -14.80 -23.25
C TRP A 507 -6.07 -13.55 -23.45
N ARG A 508 -4.82 -13.73 -23.88
CA ARG A 508 -3.89 -12.63 -24.13
C ARG A 508 -2.84 -13.01 -25.17
N VAL A 509 -2.54 -12.08 -26.07
CA VAL A 509 -1.43 -12.16 -27.03
C VAL A 509 -0.51 -10.96 -26.83
N GLU A 510 0.80 -11.20 -26.79
CA GLU A 510 1.82 -10.19 -26.56
C GLU A 510 2.98 -10.36 -27.56
N PRO A 511 3.14 -9.45 -28.54
CA PRO A 511 4.32 -9.44 -29.40
C PRO A 511 5.53 -8.85 -28.64
N ARG A 512 6.70 -9.45 -28.85
CA ARG A 512 7.98 -9.04 -28.30
C ARG A 512 9.02 -8.89 -29.38
N ILE A 513 9.91 -7.93 -29.17
CA ILE A 513 11.09 -7.73 -30.00
C ILE A 513 12.30 -7.93 -29.10
N HIS A 514 13.21 -8.79 -29.53
CA HIS A 514 14.47 -9.07 -28.85
C HIS A 514 15.64 -8.89 -29.81
N PRO A 515 16.82 -8.48 -29.32
CA PRO A 515 18.02 -8.48 -30.15
C PRO A 515 18.35 -9.91 -30.61
N ALA A 516 18.74 -10.08 -31.87
CA ALA A 516 19.20 -11.35 -32.40
C ALA A 516 20.67 -11.57 -32.00
N GLU A 517 20.92 -11.92 -30.72
CA GLU A 517 22.25 -12.24 -30.17
C GLU A 517 23.31 -11.11 -30.37
N PRO A 518 24.57 -11.19 -29.84
CA PRO A 518 25.25 -9.99 -29.34
C PRO A 518 25.76 -9.08 -30.47
N VAL A 519 24.95 -8.11 -30.85
CA VAL A 519 25.35 -7.02 -31.75
C VAL A 519 26.40 -6.16 -31.04
N MET A 520 27.67 -6.33 -31.43
CA MET A 520 28.86 -5.65 -30.89
C MET A 520 28.92 -4.13 -31.15
N SER A 521 27.94 -3.54 -31.84
CA SER A 521 27.97 -2.11 -32.21
C SER A 521 26.94 -1.31 -31.42
N ARG A 522 27.41 -0.58 -30.39
CA ARG A 522 26.60 0.26 -29.48
C ARG A 522 26.15 1.59 -30.08
N THR A 523 26.44 1.87 -31.35
CA THR A 523 26.36 3.25 -31.86
C THR A 523 25.07 3.59 -32.62
N HIS A 524 24.25 2.62 -33.03
CA HIS A 524 22.96 2.88 -33.68
C HIS A 524 21.87 1.89 -33.26
N ALA A 525 21.52 1.86 -31.98
CA ALA A 525 20.42 1.02 -31.47
C ALA A 525 19.05 1.61 -31.87
N PHE A 526 18.66 1.41 -33.14
CA PHE A 526 17.32 1.74 -33.61
C PHE A 526 16.35 0.63 -33.17
N ARG A 527 15.39 0.97 -32.29
CA ARG A 527 14.33 0.05 -31.87
C ARG A 527 13.10 0.33 -32.74
N PRO A 528 12.45 -0.69 -33.34
CA PRO A 528 11.20 -0.46 -34.07
C PRO A 528 10.17 0.12 -33.11
N ASP A 529 9.74 1.36 -33.30
CA ASP A 529 8.76 2.01 -32.40
C ASP A 529 7.36 1.38 -32.57
N GLU A 530 7.07 0.77 -33.74
CA GLU A 530 5.77 0.21 -34.09
C GLU A 530 5.87 -1.19 -34.73
N LEU A 531 5.00 -2.11 -34.30
CA LEU A 531 4.71 -3.40 -34.95
C LEU A 531 3.28 -3.36 -35.51
N ILE A 532 3.00 -4.15 -36.54
CA ILE A 532 1.67 -4.38 -37.08
C ILE A 532 1.28 -5.83 -36.80
N ILE A 533 0.13 -6.08 -36.19
CA ILE A 533 -0.46 -7.43 -36.06
C ILE A 533 -1.57 -7.60 -37.08
N ARG A 534 -1.60 -8.75 -37.76
CA ARG A 534 -2.59 -9.14 -38.78
C ARG A 534 -3.09 -10.56 -38.52
N ILE A 535 -4.28 -10.88 -39.05
CA ILE A 535 -4.80 -12.24 -39.05
C ILE A 535 -4.73 -12.79 -40.47
N LYS A 536 -3.96 -13.85 -40.67
CA LYS A 536 -3.82 -14.56 -41.94
C LYS A 536 -4.74 -15.78 -41.96
N LYS A 537 -5.52 -15.94 -43.04
CA LYS A 537 -6.50 -17.01 -43.19
C LYS A 537 -5.88 -18.26 -43.82
N GLY A 538 -5.67 -19.30 -43.02
CA GLY A 538 -5.13 -20.59 -43.48
C GLY A 538 -3.73 -20.51 -44.11
N SER A 539 -3.44 -21.40 -45.06
CA SER A 539 -2.15 -21.49 -45.76
C SER A 539 -2.01 -20.53 -46.95
N LEU A 540 -3.11 -19.93 -47.41
CA LEU A 540 -3.12 -18.97 -48.51
C LEU A 540 -2.68 -17.58 -48.02
N HIS A 541 -2.12 -16.75 -48.91
CA HIS A 541 -1.71 -15.37 -48.60
C HIS A 541 -2.93 -14.43 -48.58
N GLN A 542 -3.99 -14.85 -47.89
CA GLN A 542 -5.22 -14.07 -47.69
C GLN A 542 -5.27 -13.57 -46.25
N TYR A 543 -5.57 -12.30 -46.06
CA TYR A 543 -5.75 -11.70 -44.74
C TYR A 543 -7.24 -11.53 -44.43
N ARG A 544 -7.61 -11.55 -43.15
CA ARG A 544 -8.96 -11.18 -42.73
C ARG A 544 -9.18 -9.70 -43.09
N ALA A 545 -10.34 -9.42 -43.65
CA ALA A 545 -10.80 -8.08 -43.95
C ALA A 545 -12.11 -7.81 -43.20
N ASP A 546 -12.38 -6.54 -42.91
CA ASP A 546 -13.68 -6.09 -42.42
C ASP A 546 -14.76 -6.18 -43.51
N MET A 547 -15.98 -5.74 -43.19
CA MET A 547 -17.12 -5.75 -44.12
C MET A 547 -16.90 -4.86 -45.36
N GLU A 548 -15.95 -3.93 -45.31
CA GLU A 548 -15.60 -3.01 -46.40
C GLU A 548 -14.47 -3.58 -47.28
N GLY A 549 -13.96 -4.77 -46.96
CA GLY A 549 -12.84 -5.40 -47.66
C GLY A 549 -11.48 -4.84 -47.26
N LYS A 550 -11.40 -4.05 -46.19
CA LYS A 550 -10.14 -3.51 -45.68
C LYS A 550 -9.48 -4.52 -44.73
N GLU A 551 -8.19 -4.77 -44.95
CA GLU A 551 -7.40 -5.68 -44.13
C GLU A 551 -7.41 -5.28 -42.64
N LEU A 552 -7.75 -6.24 -41.77
CA LEU A 552 -7.72 -6.07 -40.33
C LEU A 552 -6.28 -6.08 -39.83
N SER A 553 -5.84 -4.94 -39.32
CA SER A 553 -4.50 -4.77 -38.77
C SER A 553 -4.50 -3.85 -37.55
N TRP A 554 -3.63 -4.14 -36.59
CA TRP A 554 -3.50 -3.37 -35.35
C TRP A 554 -2.06 -2.93 -35.14
N ARG A 555 -1.87 -1.67 -34.76
CA ARG A 555 -0.54 -1.11 -34.44
C ARG A 555 -0.20 -1.35 -32.98
N TYR A 556 1.02 -1.80 -32.73
CA TYR A 556 1.56 -2.09 -31.41
C TYR A 556 2.83 -1.27 -31.16
N LEU A 557 2.83 -0.41 -30.15
CA LEU A 557 3.96 0.45 -29.83
C LEU A 557 4.92 -0.22 -28.84
N THR A 558 6.20 -0.31 -29.20
CA THR A 558 7.22 -0.96 -28.37
C THR A 558 7.80 -0.02 -27.30
N ALA A 559 7.76 1.30 -27.56
CA ALA A 559 8.29 2.33 -26.66
C ALA A 559 7.19 3.06 -25.86
N ARG A 560 7.55 3.55 -24.67
CA ARG A 560 6.66 4.31 -23.77
C ARG A 560 6.76 5.81 -24.07
N LYS A 561 6.25 6.26 -25.22
CA LYS A 561 6.03 7.69 -25.45
C LYS A 561 4.73 8.11 -24.77
N GLY A 562 4.83 8.99 -23.78
CA GLY A 562 3.70 9.40 -22.94
C GLY A 562 2.67 10.20 -23.71
N GLY A 563 1.38 9.86 -23.55
CA GLY A 563 0.28 10.74 -23.94
C GLY A 563 -0.99 10.06 -24.43
N ALA A 564 -0.91 8.85 -25.00
CA ALA A 564 -2.08 8.14 -25.53
C ALA A 564 -2.11 6.68 -25.05
N SER A 565 -3.28 6.22 -24.61
CA SER A 565 -3.59 4.84 -24.23
C SER A 565 -3.66 3.93 -25.46
N LEU A 566 -2.51 3.72 -26.12
CA LEU A 566 -2.36 2.75 -27.18
C LEU A 566 -2.08 1.36 -26.58
N LEU A 567 -2.84 0.38 -27.04
CA LEU A 567 -2.90 -1.00 -26.54
C LEU A 567 -1.53 -1.70 -26.64
N ARG A 568 -1.04 -2.15 -25.48
CA ARG A 568 0.17 -2.99 -25.36
C ARG A 568 -0.16 -4.45 -25.15
N ILE A 569 -1.43 -4.80 -25.08
CA ILE A 569 -1.87 -6.13 -24.70
C ILE A 569 -3.14 -6.40 -25.50
N PHE A 570 -3.13 -7.47 -26.30
CA PHE A 570 -4.32 -7.98 -26.96
C PHE A 570 -5.01 -8.94 -26.00
N ASP A 571 -5.64 -8.39 -24.95
CA ASP A 571 -6.40 -9.19 -23.99
C ASP A 571 -7.72 -9.69 -24.60
N ARG A 572 -8.43 -10.58 -23.91
CA ARG A 572 -9.67 -11.22 -24.38
C ARG A 572 -10.79 -10.24 -24.74
N GLN A 573 -10.74 -9.00 -24.27
CA GLN A 573 -11.73 -7.98 -24.61
C GLN A 573 -11.39 -7.24 -25.92
N HIS A 574 -10.15 -7.39 -26.40
CA HIS A 574 -9.72 -6.79 -27.65
C HIS A 574 -10.48 -7.36 -28.85
N GLU A 575 -10.84 -6.49 -29.79
CA GLU A 575 -11.67 -6.85 -30.95
C GLU A 575 -11.06 -7.92 -31.85
N MET A 576 -9.73 -8.02 -31.92
CA MET A 576 -9.00 -9.05 -32.66
C MET A 576 -9.53 -10.47 -32.39
N TRP A 577 -9.91 -10.77 -31.14
CA TRP A 577 -10.42 -12.08 -30.77
C TRP A 577 -11.77 -12.45 -31.40
N LYS A 578 -12.55 -11.46 -31.87
CA LYS A 578 -13.81 -11.69 -32.58
C LYS A 578 -13.59 -12.18 -34.02
N TRP A 579 -12.39 -11.95 -34.55
CA TRP A 579 -12.05 -12.21 -35.95
C TRP A 579 -11.16 -13.44 -36.14
N LEU A 580 -10.63 -14.01 -35.05
CA LEU A 580 -9.82 -15.23 -35.07
C LEU A 580 -10.70 -16.47 -35.13
N GLU A 581 -10.54 -17.28 -36.18
CA GLU A 581 -11.16 -18.59 -36.30
C GLU A 581 -10.12 -19.73 -36.22
N PRO A 582 -10.52 -20.96 -35.85
CA PRO A 582 -9.64 -22.11 -35.90
C PRO A 582 -9.01 -22.29 -37.28
N GLY A 583 -7.68 -22.42 -37.33
CA GLY A 583 -6.90 -22.50 -38.57
C GLY A 583 -6.32 -21.18 -39.07
N ASP A 584 -6.72 -20.04 -38.48
CA ASP A 584 -6.08 -18.75 -38.75
C ASP A 584 -4.69 -18.67 -38.10
N CYS A 585 -3.81 -17.82 -38.65
CA CYS A 585 -2.49 -17.52 -38.11
C CYS A 585 -2.43 -16.06 -37.65
N ILE A 586 -1.69 -15.77 -36.58
CA ILE A 586 -1.36 -14.40 -36.18
C ILE A 586 -0.02 -14.03 -36.81
N GLU A 587 -0.01 -12.96 -37.59
CA GLU A 587 1.18 -12.43 -38.22
C GLU A 587 1.61 -11.14 -37.53
N VAL A 588 2.88 -11.05 -37.16
CA VAL A 588 3.54 -9.84 -36.66
C VAL A 588 4.45 -9.32 -37.76
N ALA A 589 4.18 -8.12 -38.23
CA ALA A 589 4.89 -7.43 -39.29
C ALA A 589 5.45 -6.09 -38.78
N VAL A 590 6.36 -5.49 -39.57
CA VAL A 590 6.89 -4.15 -39.30
C VAL A 590 6.46 -3.23 -40.43
N ASP A 591 5.94 -2.06 -40.07
CA ASP A 591 5.68 -1.01 -41.04
C ASP A 591 7.00 -0.40 -41.51
N ALA A 592 7.41 -0.75 -42.73
CA ALA A 592 8.68 -0.34 -43.32
C ALA A 592 8.61 1.04 -44.00
N ALA A 593 7.51 1.79 -43.87
CA ALA A 593 7.24 3.04 -44.61
C ALA A 593 8.22 4.22 -44.37
N GLY A 594 9.36 4.00 -43.69
CA GLY A 594 10.46 4.95 -43.55
C GLY A 594 11.86 4.31 -43.52
N TRP A 595 12.01 3.04 -43.93
CA TRP A 595 13.20 2.23 -43.63
C TRP A 595 14.06 1.97 -44.88
N TYR A 596 15.12 2.75 -45.09
CA TYR A 596 16.08 2.59 -46.19
C TYR A 596 17.21 1.57 -45.92
N PHE A 597 17.10 0.72 -44.88
CA PHE A 597 18.17 -0.23 -44.52
C PHE A 597 17.71 -1.69 -44.58
N PRO A 598 18.04 -2.42 -45.67
CA PRO A 598 17.75 -3.85 -45.81
C PRO A 598 18.38 -4.73 -44.72
N ASN A 599 19.45 -4.26 -44.08
CA ASN A 599 20.31 -5.05 -43.19
C ASN A 599 19.86 -5.12 -41.72
N ILE A 600 18.85 -4.36 -41.27
CA ILE A 600 18.43 -4.35 -39.85
C ILE A 600 17.79 -5.71 -39.42
N ARG A 601 17.36 -6.52 -40.39
CA ARG A 601 16.70 -7.82 -40.14
C ARG A 601 17.60 -8.89 -39.53
N SER A 602 18.92 -8.76 -39.68
CA SER A 602 19.87 -9.71 -39.06
C SER A 602 20.11 -9.41 -37.58
N GLU A 603 19.73 -8.23 -37.10
CA GLU A 603 20.07 -7.76 -35.75
C GLU A 603 18.93 -7.89 -34.73
N TRP A 604 17.70 -8.16 -35.18
CA TRP A 604 16.52 -8.20 -34.33
C TRP A 604 15.60 -9.38 -34.66
N GLY A 605 15.16 -10.09 -33.61
CA GLY A 605 14.14 -11.12 -33.63
C GLY A 605 12.80 -10.60 -33.10
N ALA A 606 11.72 -11.28 -33.48
CA ALA A 606 10.39 -11.08 -32.94
C ALA A 606 9.86 -12.40 -32.41
N SER A 607 9.28 -12.37 -31.22
CA SER A 607 8.53 -13.49 -30.65
C SER A 607 7.10 -13.08 -30.36
N LEU A 608 6.16 -14.03 -30.45
CA LEU A 608 4.78 -13.83 -30.03
C LEU A 608 4.47 -14.76 -28.87
N ARG A 609 4.02 -14.19 -27.76
CA ARG A 609 3.59 -14.94 -26.59
C ARG A 609 2.08 -15.01 -26.55
N VAL A 610 1.56 -16.24 -26.59
CA VAL A 610 0.14 -16.51 -26.41
C VAL A 610 -0.08 -17.08 -25.01
N HIS A 611 -0.89 -16.38 -24.23
CA HIS A 611 -1.25 -16.74 -22.87
C HIS A 611 -2.60 -17.44 -22.88
N THR A 612 -2.65 -18.66 -22.36
CA THR A 612 -3.84 -19.51 -22.28
C THR A 612 -4.33 -19.67 -20.85
N LEU A 613 -5.62 -19.85 -20.58
CA LEU A 613 -6.09 -20.22 -19.25
C LEU A 613 -5.61 -21.65 -18.96
N TRP A 614 -4.91 -21.84 -17.85
CA TRP A 614 -4.58 -23.18 -17.40
C TRP A 614 -5.82 -23.86 -16.85
N GLU A 615 -6.03 -25.09 -17.32
CA GLU A 615 -7.05 -25.99 -16.83
C GLU A 615 -6.36 -27.27 -16.37
N PRO A 616 -6.69 -27.81 -15.19
CA PRO A 616 -6.18 -29.10 -14.77
C PRO A 616 -6.59 -30.15 -15.80
N SER A 617 -5.65 -31.00 -16.24
CA SER A 617 -5.98 -32.04 -17.21
C SER A 617 -6.99 -33.03 -16.62
N GLU A 618 -7.79 -33.65 -17.47
CA GLU A 618 -8.76 -34.67 -17.08
C GLU A 618 -8.10 -35.83 -16.31
N ALA A 619 -6.87 -36.20 -16.69
CA ALA A 619 -6.05 -37.17 -15.99
C ALA A 619 -5.68 -36.70 -14.56
N MET A 620 -5.37 -35.41 -14.39
CA MET A 620 -4.99 -34.83 -13.11
C MET A 620 -6.19 -34.69 -12.17
N LEU A 621 -7.36 -34.31 -12.71
CA LEU A 621 -8.62 -34.35 -11.96
C LEU A 621 -8.96 -35.80 -11.56
N SER A 622 -8.84 -36.75 -12.48
CA SER A 622 -9.09 -38.17 -12.20
C SER A 622 -8.18 -38.72 -11.09
N LEU A 623 -6.89 -38.34 -11.05
CA LEU A 623 -5.97 -38.71 -9.96
C LEU A 623 -6.41 -38.16 -8.60
N ILE A 624 -6.92 -36.92 -8.55
CA ILE A 624 -7.44 -36.30 -7.32
C ILE A 624 -8.69 -37.03 -6.81
N TYR A 625 -9.58 -37.46 -7.72
CA TYR A 625 -10.85 -38.13 -7.37
C TYR A 625 -10.69 -39.61 -7.03
N THR A 626 -9.79 -40.32 -7.72
CA THR A 626 -9.60 -41.77 -7.52
C THR A 626 -8.73 -42.09 -6.31
N GLY A 627 -8.04 -41.09 -5.73
CA GLY A 627 -7.21 -41.28 -4.54
C GLY A 627 -6.08 -42.29 -4.77
N ALA A 628 -5.62 -42.45 -6.02
CA ALA A 628 -4.47 -43.28 -6.33
C ALA A 628 -3.24 -42.70 -5.60
N ASN A 629 -2.75 -43.43 -4.61
CA ASN A 629 -1.48 -43.15 -3.93
C ASN A 629 -0.30 -43.42 -4.85
#